data_AF-A0A8T0Y7T5-F1
#
_entry.id   AF-A0A8T0Y7T5-F1
#
_cell.length_a   1.000
_cell.length_b   1.000
_cell.length_c   1.000
_cell.angle_alpha   90.00
_cell.angle_beta   90.00
_cell.angle_gamma   90.00
#
_symmetry.space_group_name_H-M   'P 1'
#
loop_
_entity.id
_entity.type
_entity.pdbx_description
1 polymer ?
#
loop_
_entity_poly.entity_id
_entity_poly.type
_entity_poly.pdbx_seq_one_letter_code
_entity_poly.pdbx_strand_id
1 'polypeptide(L)'
;MTTTNTPSAEMTKVAAAVTAGKFTFIPEFGGQGSVYWKELQKLYTASKTNTTRAFIDTAAQALLEESNSDEAKASDAFETPIDLHSWLQVEGAPSGLTMSRVFFSMPLLVLTQCANYLNFLDTTGLTHESVVQNSATAVGHSQGVVSAIIFSTAKTAQEFVEIGVSVLRYMFWQGLRAQETYQLLLT
;
A
#
# COMPACT_ATOMS: atom_id res chain seq x y z
N MET A 1 -5.94 -21.79 -16.05
CA MET A 1 -4.56 -21.69 -16.56
C MET A 1 -3.73 -21.00 -15.50
N THR A 2 -2.95 -21.79 -14.75
CA THR A 2 -2.02 -21.30 -13.74
C THR A 2 -0.83 -20.69 -14.46
N THR A 3 -0.80 -19.37 -14.59
CA THR A 3 0.40 -18.66 -15.05
C THR A 3 1.40 -18.67 -13.90
N THR A 4 2.28 -19.67 -13.87
CA THR A 4 3.51 -19.58 -13.09
C THR A 4 4.29 -18.40 -13.66
N ASN A 5 4.28 -17.25 -12.97
CA ASN A 5 5.08 -16.10 -13.31
C ASN A 5 6.55 -16.48 -13.09
N THR A 6 7.16 -17.11 -14.08
CA THR A 6 8.61 -17.34 -14.09
C THR A 6 9.28 -15.95 -14.11
N PRO A 7 10.13 -15.63 -13.11
CA PRO A 7 10.83 -14.35 -13.10
C PRO A 7 11.64 -14.17 -14.38
N SER A 8 11.73 -12.92 -14.88
CA SER A 8 12.59 -12.64 -16.02
C SER A 8 14.05 -13.00 -15.68
N ALA A 9 14.87 -13.29 -16.70
CA ALA A 9 16.29 -13.59 -16.49
C ALA A 9 17.04 -12.46 -15.74
N GLU A 10 16.57 -11.21 -15.86
CA GLU A 10 17.10 -10.07 -15.12
C GLU A 10 16.67 -10.08 -13.64
N MET A 11 15.40 -10.40 -13.35
CA MET A 11 14.90 -10.52 -11.98
C MET A 11 15.60 -11.66 -11.22
N THR A 12 15.89 -12.78 -11.89
CA THR A 12 16.66 -13.89 -11.30
C THR A 12 18.09 -13.45 -10.93
N LYS A 13 18.73 -12.60 -11.74
CA LYS A 13 20.06 -12.06 -11.43
C LYS A 13 20.03 -11.13 -10.21
N VAL A 14 19.01 -10.27 -10.12
CA VAL A 14 18.82 -9.39 -8.97
C VAL A 14 18.63 -10.23 -7.70
N ALA A 15 17.71 -11.21 -7.74
CA ALA A 15 17.45 -12.09 -6.60
C ALA A 15 18.71 -12.85 -6.14
N ALA A 16 19.47 -13.42 -7.09
CA ALA A 16 20.71 -14.14 -6.77
C ALA A 16 21.76 -13.22 -6.14
N ALA A 17 21.86 -11.97 -6.59
CA ALA A 17 22.81 -11.02 -6.04
C ALA A 17 22.42 -10.51 -4.64
N VAL A 18 21.12 -10.32 -4.38
CA VAL A 18 20.58 -10.02 -3.05
C VAL A 18 20.90 -11.16 -2.08
N THR A 19 20.55 -12.40 -2.45
CA THR A 19 20.81 -13.59 -1.62
C THR A 19 22.30 -13.80 -1.34
N ALA A 20 23.16 -13.45 -2.29
CA ALA A 20 24.61 -13.53 -2.13
C ALA A 20 25.23 -12.36 -1.32
N GLY A 21 24.43 -11.40 -0.84
CA GLY A 21 24.93 -10.27 -0.06
C GLY A 21 25.76 -9.26 -0.87
N LYS A 22 25.59 -9.23 -2.20
CA LYS A 22 26.44 -8.43 -3.10
C LYS A 22 25.99 -6.98 -3.25
N PHE A 23 24.76 -6.68 -2.83
CA PHE A 23 24.17 -5.35 -2.96
C PHE A 23 23.61 -4.89 -1.61
N THR A 24 23.77 -3.60 -1.36
CA THR A 24 23.10 -2.90 -0.26
C THR A 24 22.00 -2.02 -0.84
N PHE A 25 20.78 -2.18 -0.35
CA PHE A 25 19.61 -1.43 -0.79
C PHE A 25 19.32 -0.24 0.12
N ILE A 26 18.69 0.77 -0.47
CA ILE A 26 17.98 1.82 0.26
C ILE A 26 16.57 1.88 -0.36
N PRO A 27 15.58 1.17 0.21
CA PRO A 27 14.20 1.32 -0.21
C PRO A 27 13.71 2.75 0.04
N GLU A 28 13.11 3.35 -0.99
CA GLU A 28 12.55 4.69 -0.93
C GLU A 28 11.03 4.65 -1.16
N PHE A 29 10.30 5.33 -0.29
CA PHE A 29 8.84 5.45 -0.36
C PHE A 29 8.44 6.91 -0.56
N GLY A 30 7.72 7.20 -1.65
CA GLY A 30 7.29 8.55 -1.99
C GLY A 30 6.15 9.10 -1.10
N GLY A 31 5.75 10.34 -1.34
CA GLY A 31 4.62 10.99 -0.66
C GLY A 31 3.40 11.22 -1.56
N GLN A 32 2.56 12.17 -1.15
CA GLN A 32 1.46 12.68 -1.98
C GLN A 32 1.98 13.36 -3.26
N GLY A 33 1.11 13.46 -4.27
CA GLY A 33 1.43 14.02 -5.60
C GLY A 33 1.68 12.96 -6.68
N SER A 34 1.78 11.69 -6.29
CA SER A 34 1.90 10.55 -7.20
C SER A 34 0.54 10.00 -7.62
N VAL A 35 0.41 9.61 -8.89
CA VAL A 35 -0.79 8.93 -9.41
C VAL A 35 -0.81 7.47 -8.93
N TYR A 36 -1.39 7.23 -7.76
CA TYR A 36 -1.38 5.91 -7.13
C TYR A 36 -2.49 4.98 -7.62
N TRP A 37 -3.65 5.52 -8.02
CA TRP A 37 -4.84 4.72 -8.29
C TRP A 37 -4.64 3.72 -9.44
N LYS A 38 -4.10 4.20 -10.58
CA LYS A 38 -3.81 3.33 -11.73
C LYS A 38 -2.80 2.23 -11.38
N GLU A 39 -1.83 2.54 -10.52
CA GLU A 39 -0.83 1.56 -10.08
C GLU A 39 -1.47 0.51 -9.17
N LEU A 40 -2.35 0.92 -8.25
CA LEU A 40 -3.09 -0.02 -7.40
C LEU A 40 -4.00 -0.95 -8.23
N GLN A 41 -4.70 -0.42 -9.24
CA GLN A 41 -5.50 -1.24 -10.17
C GLN A 41 -4.65 -2.25 -10.94
N LYS A 42 -3.48 -1.82 -11.42
CA LYS A 42 -2.53 -2.69 -12.11
C LYS A 42 -2.03 -3.80 -11.19
N LEU A 43 -1.63 -3.47 -9.96
CA LEU A 43 -1.23 -4.45 -8.96
C LEU A 43 -2.35 -5.44 -8.67
N TYR A 44 -3.56 -4.96 -8.40
CA TYR A 44 -4.72 -5.81 -8.12
C TYR A 44 -5.04 -6.79 -9.26
N THR A 45 -4.91 -6.32 -10.50
CA THR A 45 -5.13 -7.13 -11.71
C THR A 45 -4.02 -8.18 -11.93
N ALA A 46 -2.76 -7.80 -11.66
CA ALA A 46 -1.59 -8.65 -11.87
C ALA A 46 -1.38 -9.70 -10.76
N SER A 47 -1.90 -9.45 -9.55
CA SER A 47 -1.59 -10.21 -8.33
C SER A 47 -2.52 -11.39 -8.02
N LYS A 48 -3.43 -11.78 -8.93
CA LYS A 48 -4.65 -12.59 -8.66
C LYS A 48 -4.55 -13.78 -7.68
N THR A 49 -3.39 -14.42 -7.51
CA THR A 49 -3.20 -15.58 -6.63
C THR A 49 -2.01 -15.49 -5.68
N ASN A 50 -1.41 -14.31 -5.48
CA ASN A 50 -0.20 -14.15 -4.66
C ASN A 50 -0.45 -13.32 -3.38
N THR A 51 0.59 -13.19 -2.56
CA THR A 51 0.53 -12.48 -1.27
C THR A 51 0.10 -11.03 -1.44
N THR A 52 0.51 -10.37 -2.54
CA THR A 52 0.07 -9.01 -2.86
C THR A 52 -1.44 -8.89 -2.94
N ARG A 53 -2.13 -9.84 -3.59
CA ARG A 53 -3.59 -9.81 -3.70
C ARG A 53 -4.26 -10.01 -2.34
N ALA A 54 -3.79 -10.99 -1.56
CA ALA A 54 -4.30 -11.23 -0.22
C ALA A 54 -4.13 -10.00 0.69
N PHE A 55 -3.01 -9.27 0.57
CA PHE A 55 -2.80 -8.02 1.28
C PHE A 55 -3.79 -6.94 0.85
N ILE A 56 -3.96 -6.72 -0.46
CA ILE A 56 -4.92 -5.71 -0.97
C ILE A 56 -6.35 -6.04 -0.52
N ASP A 57 -6.76 -7.31 -0.60
CA ASP A 57 -8.09 -7.75 -0.17
C ASP A 57 -8.28 -7.55 1.34
N THR A 58 -7.29 -7.92 2.16
CA THR A 58 -7.34 -7.72 3.62
C THR A 58 -7.39 -6.24 3.99
N ALA A 59 -6.58 -5.41 3.33
CA ALA A 59 -6.59 -3.97 3.51
C ALA A 59 -7.90 -3.32 3.06
N ALA A 60 -8.49 -3.79 1.96
CA ALA A 60 -9.79 -3.34 1.47
C ALA A 60 -10.89 -3.57 2.50
N GLN A 61 -10.96 -4.79 3.05
CA GLN A 61 -11.91 -5.10 4.12
C GLN A 61 -11.69 -4.23 5.36
N ALA A 62 -10.44 -4.06 5.80
CA ALA A 62 -10.10 -3.24 6.95
C ALA A 62 -10.49 -1.76 6.78
N LEU A 63 -10.19 -1.18 5.61
CA LEU A 63 -10.55 0.21 5.31
C LEU A 63 -12.06 0.38 5.21
N LEU A 64 -12.78 -0.58 4.62
CA LEU A 64 -14.23 -0.56 4.57
C LEU A 64 -14.85 -0.58 5.97
N GLU A 65 -14.32 -1.39 6.89
CA GLU A 65 -14.78 -1.42 8.28
C GLU A 65 -14.60 -0.07 8.99
N GLU A 66 -13.40 0.51 8.94
CA GLU A 66 -13.13 1.81 9.59
C GLU A 66 -13.99 2.93 8.99
N SER A 67 -14.04 2.97 7.66
CA SER A 67 -14.71 4.05 6.93
C SER A 67 -16.23 3.93 6.90
N ASN A 68 -16.78 2.75 7.19
CA ASN A 68 -18.23 2.55 7.33
C ASN A 68 -18.71 2.68 8.79
N SER A 69 -17.82 3.01 9.73
CA SER A 69 -18.17 3.29 11.13
C SER A 69 -19.10 4.49 11.26
N ASP A 70 -19.95 4.50 12.28
CA ASP A 70 -20.86 5.61 12.53
C ASP A 70 -20.12 6.92 12.82
N GLU A 71 -18.94 6.84 13.45
CA GLU A 71 -18.07 8.00 13.68
C GLU A 71 -17.55 8.60 12.38
N ALA A 72 -17.12 7.78 11.42
CA ALA A 72 -16.63 8.27 10.13
C ALA A 72 -17.77 8.93 9.34
N LYS A 73 -18.95 8.28 9.30
CA LYS A 73 -20.13 8.77 8.58
C LYS A 73 -20.76 10.02 9.21
N ALA A 74 -20.48 10.31 10.48
CA ALA A 74 -20.94 11.52 11.15
C ALA A 74 -20.12 12.76 10.78
N SER A 75 -18.99 12.60 10.07
CA SER A 75 -18.15 13.71 9.62
C SER A 75 -18.70 14.35 8.35
N ASP A 76 -18.92 15.68 8.38
CA ASP A 76 -19.30 16.47 7.21
C ASP A 76 -18.20 16.49 6.12
N ALA A 77 -16.95 16.19 6.50
CA ALA A 77 -15.83 16.13 5.57
C ALA A 77 -15.80 14.82 4.76
N PHE A 78 -16.47 13.78 5.25
CA PHE A 78 -16.35 12.44 4.72
C PHE A 78 -17.38 12.16 3.61
N GLU A 79 -16.89 11.79 2.43
CA GLU A 79 -17.74 11.65 1.24
C GLU A 79 -18.46 10.29 1.19
N THR A 80 -17.75 9.18 1.38
CA THR A 80 -18.32 7.83 1.28
C THR A 80 -17.36 6.77 1.85
N PRO A 81 -17.88 5.66 2.42
CA PRO A 81 -17.08 4.49 2.78
C PRO A 81 -16.16 4.01 1.65
N ILE A 82 -14.98 3.54 2.02
CA ILE A 82 -13.93 3.08 1.11
C ILE A 82 -14.19 1.62 0.71
N ASP A 83 -15.08 1.42 -0.28
CA ASP A 83 -15.36 0.11 -0.86
C ASP A 83 -14.36 -0.25 -1.98
N LEU A 84 -13.09 -0.47 -1.59
CA LEU A 84 -12.03 -0.83 -2.53
C LEU A 84 -12.34 -2.10 -3.33
N HIS A 85 -13.03 -3.07 -2.72
CA HIS A 85 -13.38 -4.31 -3.41
C HIS A 85 -14.25 -4.05 -4.62
N SER A 86 -15.26 -3.18 -4.52
CA SER A 86 -16.07 -2.78 -5.66
C SER A 86 -15.29 -1.87 -6.62
N TRP A 87 -14.52 -0.92 -6.09
CA TRP A 87 -13.81 0.09 -6.89
C TRP A 87 -12.70 -0.50 -7.77
N LEU A 88 -12.00 -1.54 -7.32
CA LEU A 88 -10.90 -2.17 -8.07
C LEU A 88 -11.37 -3.12 -9.17
N GLN A 89 -12.67 -3.40 -9.27
CA GLN A 89 -13.25 -4.26 -10.33
C GLN A 89 -13.66 -3.47 -11.57
N VAL A 90 -13.77 -2.15 -11.44
CA VAL A 90 -14.17 -1.26 -12.54
C VAL A 90 -12.97 -0.53 -13.12
N GLU A 91 -13.09 -0.11 -14.38
CA GLU A 91 -12.07 0.68 -15.04
C GLU A 91 -12.10 2.14 -14.53
N GLY A 92 -10.91 2.70 -14.27
CA GLY A 92 -10.78 4.09 -13.81
C GLY A 92 -11.06 4.29 -12.33
N ALA A 93 -11.09 5.54 -11.89
CA ALA A 93 -11.45 5.91 -10.52
C ALA A 93 -12.97 5.86 -10.34
N PRO A 94 -13.47 5.62 -9.12
CA PRO A 94 -14.90 5.68 -8.83
C PRO A 94 -15.48 7.02 -9.28
N SER A 95 -16.60 6.98 -10.00
CA SER A 95 -17.23 8.18 -10.56
C SER A 95 -17.59 9.18 -9.46
N GLY A 96 -17.27 10.45 -9.68
CA GLY A 96 -17.58 11.54 -8.74
C GLY A 96 -16.66 11.63 -7.52
N LEU A 97 -15.74 10.67 -7.31
CA LEU A 97 -14.82 10.72 -6.18
C LEU A 97 -13.51 11.40 -6.56
N THR A 98 -13.05 12.29 -5.67
CA THR A 98 -11.75 12.94 -5.81
C THR A 98 -10.70 12.13 -5.05
N MET A 99 -9.99 11.23 -5.73
CA MET A 99 -9.01 10.34 -5.08
C MET A 99 -7.88 11.09 -4.34
N SER A 100 -7.63 12.36 -4.65
CA SER A 100 -6.66 13.19 -3.92
C SER A 100 -7.16 13.70 -2.55
N ARG A 101 -8.42 13.47 -2.18
CA ARG A 101 -8.92 13.78 -0.82
C ARG A 101 -8.07 13.05 0.21
N VAL A 102 -7.77 13.69 1.34
CA VAL A 102 -6.75 13.20 2.27
C VAL A 102 -7.16 11.86 2.90
N PHE A 103 -8.44 11.68 3.24
CA PHE A 103 -8.99 10.42 3.75
C PHE A 103 -8.94 9.25 2.76
N PHE A 104 -8.90 9.51 1.45
CA PHE A 104 -8.66 8.48 0.43
C PHE A 104 -7.16 8.31 0.17
N SER A 105 -6.47 9.39 -0.16
CA SER A 105 -5.08 9.33 -0.61
C SER A 105 -4.10 8.85 0.45
N MET A 106 -4.25 9.25 1.72
CA MET A 106 -3.34 8.84 2.80
C MET A 106 -3.22 7.32 2.95
N PRO A 107 -4.32 6.58 3.22
CA PRO A 107 -4.25 5.12 3.31
C PRO A 107 -3.94 4.48 1.95
N LEU A 108 -4.54 4.94 0.85
CA LEU A 108 -4.41 4.23 -0.44
C LEU A 108 -3.02 4.38 -1.08
N LEU A 109 -2.29 5.46 -0.81
CA LEU A 109 -0.88 5.58 -1.21
C LEU A 109 0.00 4.58 -0.46
N VAL A 110 -0.15 4.47 0.87
CA VAL A 110 0.59 3.49 1.68
C VAL A 110 0.27 2.07 1.23
N LEU A 111 -1.00 1.78 0.96
CA LEU A 111 -1.44 0.49 0.41
C LEU A 111 -0.73 0.20 -0.91
N THR A 112 -0.70 1.17 -1.83
CA THR A 112 -0.06 1.02 -3.15
C THR A 112 1.45 0.78 -3.02
N GLN A 113 2.12 1.45 -2.08
CA GLN A 113 3.55 1.29 -1.82
C GLN A 113 3.87 -0.08 -1.23
N CYS A 114 3.12 -0.49 -0.22
CA CYS A 114 3.25 -1.80 0.40
C CYS A 114 2.92 -2.94 -0.58
N ALA A 115 1.89 -2.78 -1.40
CA ALA A 115 1.52 -3.76 -2.43
C ALA A 115 2.58 -3.86 -3.54
N ASN A 116 3.20 -2.74 -3.95
CA ASN A 116 4.35 -2.78 -4.86
C ASN A 116 5.52 -3.58 -4.28
N TYR A 117 5.82 -3.36 -3.00
CA TYR A 117 6.88 -4.08 -2.32
C TYR A 117 6.60 -5.59 -2.23
N LEU A 118 5.39 -5.98 -1.83
CA LEU A 118 4.98 -7.39 -1.81
C LEU A 118 5.01 -8.00 -3.22
N ASN A 119 4.61 -7.25 -4.24
CA ASN A 119 4.66 -7.73 -5.63
C ASN A 119 6.10 -7.92 -6.10
N PHE A 120 7.03 -7.08 -5.64
CA PHE A 120 8.46 -7.28 -5.86
C PHE A 120 8.95 -8.58 -5.22
N LEU A 121 8.55 -8.89 -3.98
CA LEU A 121 8.88 -10.18 -3.35
C LEU A 121 8.28 -11.35 -4.15
N ASP A 122 7.00 -11.27 -4.48
CA ASP A 122 6.27 -12.30 -5.24
C ASP A 122 6.92 -12.57 -6.61
N THR A 123 7.38 -11.52 -7.30
CA THR A 123 7.95 -11.63 -8.66
C THR A 123 9.42 -12.02 -8.69
N THR A 124 10.18 -11.76 -7.62
CA THR A 124 11.60 -12.11 -7.54
C THR A 124 11.85 -13.42 -6.78
N GLY A 125 10.88 -13.87 -5.98
CA GLY A 125 11.05 -14.99 -5.06
C GLY A 125 11.93 -14.67 -3.85
N LEU A 126 12.23 -13.38 -3.61
CA LEU A 126 12.92 -12.94 -2.41
C LEU A 126 11.98 -12.95 -1.21
N THR A 127 12.57 -13.09 -0.02
CA THR A 127 11.84 -12.97 1.23
C THR A 127 12.04 -11.57 1.82
N HIS A 128 11.14 -11.14 2.69
CA HIS A 128 11.28 -9.84 3.35
C HIS A 128 12.56 -9.77 4.19
N GLU A 129 12.86 -10.86 4.89
CA GLU A 129 14.05 -11.06 5.73
C GLU A 129 15.33 -10.77 4.93
N SER A 130 15.46 -11.36 3.73
CA SER A 130 16.66 -11.20 2.92
C SER A 130 16.81 -9.76 2.41
N VAL A 131 15.70 -9.11 2.05
CA VAL A 131 15.73 -7.72 1.58
C VAL A 131 16.08 -6.77 2.72
N VAL A 132 15.49 -6.95 3.91
CA VAL A 132 15.81 -6.13 5.10
C VAL A 132 17.25 -6.32 5.54
N GLN A 133 17.76 -7.56 5.58
CA GLN A 133 19.17 -7.84 5.91
C GLN A 133 20.16 -7.17 4.94
N ASN A 134 19.76 -7.02 3.68
CA ASN A 134 20.56 -6.35 2.66
C ASN A 134 20.23 -4.85 2.52
N SER A 135 19.43 -4.26 3.41
CA SER A 135 19.10 -2.83 3.37
C SER A 135 19.91 -2.07 4.40
N ALA A 136 20.55 -0.96 4.01
CA ALA A 136 21.25 -0.09 4.95
C ALA A 136 20.27 0.71 5.80
N THR A 137 19.18 1.15 5.18
CA THR A 137 18.10 1.93 5.79
C THR A 137 16.90 1.92 4.83
N ALA A 138 15.72 2.34 5.30
CA ALA A 138 14.59 2.67 4.45
C ALA A 138 14.23 4.14 4.67
N VAL A 139 13.98 4.86 3.57
CA VAL A 139 13.67 6.29 3.60
C VAL A 139 12.27 6.53 3.03
N GLY A 140 11.62 7.58 3.54
CA GLY A 140 10.29 7.94 3.10
C GLY A 140 10.10 9.45 3.04
N HIS A 141 9.59 9.94 1.93
CA HIS A 141 9.30 11.36 1.75
C HIS A 141 7.89 11.70 2.25
N SER A 142 7.78 12.65 3.20
CA SER A 142 6.51 13.02 3.82
C SER A 142 5.78 11.78 4.37
N GLN A 143 4.55 11.49 3.93
CA GLN A 143 3.82 10.28 4.37
C GLN A 143 4.50 8.96 3.98
N GLY A 144 5.43 8.96 3.02
CA GLY A 144 6.20 7.76 2.67
C GLY A 144 7.02 7.20 3.84
N VAL A 145 7.31 8.03 4.85
CA VAL A 145 7.96 7.57 6.10
C VAL A 145 7.18 6.44 6.76
N VAL A 146 5.86 6.42 6.60
CA VAL A 146 4.98 5.39 7.15
C VAL A 146 5.29 4.01 6.52
N SER A 147 5.42 3.94 5.19
CA SER A 147 5.82 2.70 4.51
C SER A 147 7.25 2.28 4.83
N ALA A 148 8.17 3.24 5.00
CA ALA A 148 9.53 2.96 5.47
C ALA A 148 9.52 2.32 6.87
N ILE A 149 8.68 2.82 7.78
CA ILE A 149 8.51 2.26 9.13
C ILE A 149 7.93 0.85 9.07
N ILE A 150 6.88 0.61 8.27
CA ILE A 150 6.31 -0.75 8.09
C ILE A 150 7.41 -1.71 7.62
N PHE A 151 8.16 -1.30 6.58
CA PHE A 151 9.27 -2.08 6.03
C PHE A 151 10.36 -2.39 7.06
N SER A 152 10.79 -1.42 7.87
CA SER A 152 11.86 -1.63 8.85
C SER A 152 11.42 -2.39 10.10
N THR A 153 10.14 -2.28 10.46
CA THR A 153 9.59 -2.90 11.67
C THR A 153 9.37 -4.39 11.46
N ALA A 154 8.73 -4.76 10.35
CA ALA A 154 8.45 -6.15 10.02
C ALA A 154 9.74 -6.98 9.93
N LYS A 155 9.67 -8.23 10.38
CA LYS A 155 10.72 -9.24 10.23
C LYS A 155 10.38 -10.26 9.17
N THR A 156 9.09 -10.48 8.92
CA THR A 156 8.61 -11.38 7.88
C THR A 156 7.63 -10.68 6.94
N ALA A 157 7.37 -11.27 5.77
CA ALA A 157 6.34 -10.76 4.86
C ALA A 157 4.93 -10.79 5.50
N GLN A 158 4.68 -11.76 6.39
CA GLN A 158 3.42 -11.85 7.12
C GLN A 158 3.27 -10.70 8.13
N GLU A 159 4.32 -10.41 8.91
CA GLU A 159 4.32 -9.25 9.81
C GLU A 159 4.18 -7.94 9.04
N PHE A 160 4.79 -7.83 7.85
CA PHE A 160 4.64 -6.68 6.98
C PHE A 160 3.17 -6.45 6.59
N VAL A 161 2.43 -7.52 6.27
CA VAL A 161 1.00 -7.48 5.98
C VAL A 161 0.21 -7.03 7.22
N GLU A 162 0.45 -7.64 8.37
CA GLU A 162 -0.28 -7.35 9.61
C GLU A 162 -0.08 -5.91 10.09
N ILE A 163 1.18 -5.46 10.14
CA ILE A 163 1.54 -4.09 10.50
C ILE A 163 0.98 -3.12 9.44
N GLY A 164 1.11 -3.45 8.16
CA GLY A 164 0.59 -2.66 7.06
C GLY A 164 -0.92 -2.43 7.19
N VAL A 165 -1.71 -3.48 7.43
CA VAL A 165 -3.16 -3.37 7.62
C VAL A 165 -3.51 -2.51 8.85
N SER A 166 -2.83 -2.71 9.98
CA SER A 166 -3.04 -1.90 11.19
C SER A 166 -2.75 -0.42 10.94
N VAL A 167 -1.65 -0.11 10.26
CA VAL A 167 -1.27 1.25 9.90
C VAL A 167 -2.24 1.86 8.89
N LEU A 168 -2.77 1.09 7.94
CA LEU A 168 -3.78 1.59 6.98
C LEU A 168 -5.06 2.05 7.66
N ARG A 169 -5.53 1.33 8.69
CA ARG A 169 -6.66 1.77 9.54
C ARG A 169 -6.37 3.12 10.18
N TYR A 170 -5.18 3.27 10.77
CA TYR A 170 -4.74 4.53 11.36
C TYR A 170 -4.65 5.66 10.32
N MET A 171 -4.08 5.38 9.14
CA MET A 171 -3.90 6.38 8.08
C MET A 171 -5.23 6.89 7.51
N PHE A 172 -6.27 6.05 7.48
CA PHE A 172 -7.63 6.50 7.17
C PHE A 172 -8.09 7.56 8.16
N TRP A 173 -8.04 7.25 9.46
CA TRP A 173 -8.48 8.19 10.50
C TRP A 173 -7.63 9.47 10.52
N GLN A 174 -6.31 9.35 10.42
CA GLN A 174 -5.44 10.53 10.31
C GLN A 174 -5.83 11.39 9.11
N GLY A 175 -6.11 10.79 7.95
CA GLY A 175 -6.52 11.51 6.76
C GLY A 175 -7.87 12.19 6.89
N LEU A 176 -8.85 11.54 7.54
CA LEU A 176 -10.15 12.14 7.83
C LEU A 176 -10.02 13.33 8.77
N ARG A 177 -9.33 13.16 9.90
CA ARG A 177 -9.14 14.24 10.89
C ARG A 177 -8.34 15.42 10.33
N ALA A 178 -7.37 15.16 9.46
CA ALA A 178 -6.65 16.21 8.73
C ALA A 178 -7.55 16.97 7.76
N GLN A 179 -8.44 16.28 7.05
CA GLN A 179 -9.38 16.89 6.12
C GLN A 179 -10.41 17.76 6.83
N GLU A 180 -10.97 17.28 7.95
CA GLU A 180 -11.89 18.05 8.80
C GLU A 180 -11.23 19.33 9.32
N THR A 181 -10.01 19.22 9.84
CA THR A 181 -9.26 20.37 10.35
C THR A 181 -9.06 21.42 9.26
N TYR A 182 -8.72 20.99 8.04
CA TYR A 182 -8.56 21.91 6.92
C TYR A 182 -9.89 22.58 6.51
N GLN A 183 -10.99 21.83 6.49
CA GLN A 183 -12.31 22.39 6.16
C GLN A 183 -12.82 23.36 7.23
N LEU A 184 -12.62 23.07 8.52
CA LEU A 184 -12.95 23.98 9.62
C LEU A 184 -12.21 25.31 9.53
N LEU A 185 -10.99 25.33 8.98
CA LEU A 185 -10.24 26.58 8.76
C LEU A 185 -10.75 27.40 7.57
N LEU A 186 -11.59 26.81 6.70
CA LEU A 186 -12.18 27.47 5.54
C LEU A 186 -13.57 28.06 5.82
N THR A 187 -14.15 27.76 6.99
CA THR A 187 -15.47 28.24 7.45
C THR A 187 -15.33 29.29 8.54
#